data_AF-A0A838TVF8-F1
#
_entry.id   AF-A0A838TVF8-F1
#
_cell.length_a   1.000
_cell.length_b   1.000
_cell.length_c   1.000
_cell.angle_alpha   90.00
_cell.angle_beta   90.00
_cell.angle_gamma   90.00
#
_symmetry.space_group_name_H-M   'P 1'
#
loop_
_entity.id
_entity.type
_entity.pdbx_description
1 polymer ?
#
loop_
_entity_poly.entity_id
_entity_poly.type
_entity_poly.pdbx_seq_one_letter_code
_entity_poly.pdbx_strand_id
1 'polypeptide(L)' 'MSDYKGDLPKLLKSLRKELGLSQEELAQRLGVSFTSVNRWENEQTKPSKLARRQIEALCKQFDCQAPTHEGEK' A
#
# COMPACT_ATOMS: atom_id res chain seq x y z
N MET A 1 14.84 2.52 14.45
CA MET A 1 13.52 2.74 13.83
C MET A 1 13.51 1.96 12.54
N SER A 2 12.60 1.01 12.47
CA SER A 2 12.82 -0.33 11.96
C SER A 2 13.08 -0.43 10.45
N ASP A 3 14.09 -1.22 10.12
CA ASP A 3 14.48 -1.67 8.80
C ASP A 3 13.35 -2.43 8.07
N TYR A 4 12.39 -1.71 7.48
CA TYR A 4 11.45 -2.26 6.47
C TYR A 4 12.14 -2.49 5.10
N LYS A 5 13.42 -2.85 5.12
CA LYS A 5 14.35 -2.80 3.99
C LYS A 5 14.63 -4.20 3.45
N GLY A 6 13.58 -4.95 3.14
CA GLY A 6 13.72 -6.30 2.55
C GLY A 6 12.67 -6.58 1.50
N ASP A 7 11.40 -6.52 1.90
CA ASP A 7 10.30 -7.00 1.06
C ASP A 7 9.13 -6.01 1.04
N LEU A 8 9.29 -4.92 0.30
CA LEU A 8 8.16 -4.06 -0.06
C LEU A 8 6.96 -4.84 -0.68
N PRO A 9 7.17 -5.83 -1.56
CA PRO A 9 6.06 -6.63 -2.11
C PRO A 9 5.28 -7.39 -1.04
N LYS A 10 5.98 -7.98 -0.06
CA LYS A 10 5.33 -8.68 1.06
C LYS A 10 4.61 -7.69 1.96
N LEU A 11 5.21 -6.52 2.23
CA LEU A 11 4.57 -5.46 3.01
C LEU A 11 3.26 -4.99 2.36
N LEU A 12 3.28 -4.68 1.06
CA LEU A 12 2.08 -4.28 0.30
C LEU A 12 1.01 -5.37 0.34
N LYS A 13 1.39 -6.64 0.14
CA LYS A 13 0.46 -7.78 0.22
C LYS A 13 -0.15 -7.93 1.62
N SER A 14 0.65 -7.81 2.67
CA SER A 14 0.18 -7.90 4.06
C SER A 14 -0.75 -6.74 4.39
N LEU A 15 -0.32 -5.50 4.15
CA LEU A 15 -1.13 -4.31 4.38
C LEU A 15 -2.47 -4.38 3.64
N ARG A 16 -2.44 -4.79 2.37
CA ARG A 16 -3.66 -4.97 1.56
C ARG A 16 -4.60 -5.99 2.18
N LYS A 17 -4.07 -7.13 2.65
CA LYS A 17 -4.85 -8.19 3.29
C LYS A 17 -5.41 -7.76 4.65
N GLU A 18 -4.61 -7.08 5.46
CA GLU A 18 -5.01 -6.56 6.78
C GLU A 18 -6.14 -5.53 6.65
N LEU A 19 -6.10 -4.71 5.60
CA LEU A 19 -7.13 -3.71 5.30
C LEU A 19 -8.30 -4.25 4.47
N GLY A 20 -8.27 -5.50 4.03
CA GLY A 20 -9.29 -6.09 3.15
C GLY A 20 -9.40 -5.41 1.78
N LEU A 21 -8.35 -4.72 1.32
CA LEU A 21 -8.38 -3.95 0.07
C LEU A 21 -8.08 -4.82 -1.16
N SER A 22 -8.60 -4.42 -2.32
CA SER A 22 -8.12 -4.91 -3.60
C SER A 22 -6.83 -4.17 -4.01
N GLN A 23 -6.13 -4.66 -5.03
CA GLN A 23 -4.96 -3.95 -5.57
C GLN A 23 -5.37 -2.60 -6.19
N GLU A 24 -6.58 -2.52 -6.76
CA GLU A 24 -7.14 -1.28 -7.31
C GLU A 24 -7.46 -0.28 -6.21
N GLU A 25 -8.11 -0.73 -5.13
CA GLU A 25 -8.40 0.11 -3.96
C GLU A 25 -7.11 0.65 -3.34
N LEU A 26 -6.11 -0.20 -3.18
CA LEU A 26 -4.79 0.22 -2.69
C LEU A 26 -4.14 1.23 -3.65
N ALA A 27 -4.28 1.04 -4.95
CA ALA A 27 -3.74 1.97 -5.95
C ALA A 27 -4.42 3.34 -5.87
N GLN A 28 -5.75 3.37 -5.74
CA GLN A 28 -6.52 4.60 -5.55
C GLN A 28 -6.10 5.33 -4.28
N ARG A 29 -5.97 4.62 -3.16
CA ARG A 29 -5.49 5.17 -1.87
C ARG A 29 -4.09 5.75 -1.97
N LEU A 30 -3.21 5.11 -2.73
CA LEU A 30 -1.84 5.56 -2.99
C LEU A 30 -1.76 6.62 -4.10
N GLY A 31 -2.86 6.94 -4.79
CA GLY A 31 -2.86 7.87 -5.93
C GLY A 31 -2.03 7.39 -7.11
N VAL A 32 -1.93 6.08 -7.32
CA VAL A 32 -1.21 5.45 -8.43
C VAL A 32 -2.11 4.52 -9.23
N SER A 33 -1.65 4.08 -10.40
CA SER A 33 -2.38 3.10 -11.21
C SER A 33 -2.26 1.68 -10.62
N PHE A 34 -3.31 0.87 -10.80
CA PHE A 34 -3.30 -0.56 -10.47
C PHE A 34 -2.05 -1.28 -10.99
N THR A 35 -1.64 -0.98 -12.23
CA THR A 35 -0.46 -1.59 -12.86
C THR A 35 0.82 -1.34 -12.04
N SER A 36 0.94 -0.19 -11.38
CA SER A 36 2.06 0.14 -10.50
C SER A 36 2.07 -0.75 -9.27
N VAL A 37 0.93 -0.88 -8.58
CA VAL A 37 0.78 -1.76 -7.41
C VAL A 37 1.04 -3.22 -7.79
N ASN A 38 0.46 -3.69 -8.89
CA ASN A 38 0.68 -5.05 -9.40
C ASN A 38 2.17 -5.31 -9.69
N ARG A 39 2.88 -4.37 -10.31
CA ARG A 39 4.32 -4.51 -10.57
C ARG A 39 5.16 -4.49 -9.28
N TRP A 40 4.76 -3.72 -8.27
CA TRP A 40 5.46 -3.68 -6.98
C TRP A 40 5.25 -4.98 -6.18
N GLU A 41 4.03 -5.50 -6.14
CA GLU A 41 3.70 -6.76 -5.47
C GLU A 41 4.31 -8.00 -6.14
N ASN A 42 4.69 -7.90 -7.42
CA ASN A 42 5.37 -8.93 -8.19
C ASN A 42 6.87 -8.67 -8.40
N GLU A 43 7.47 -7.74 -7.64
CA GLU A 43 8.92 -7.44 -7.69
C GLU A 43 9.44 -6.95 -9.06
N GLN A 44 8.55 -6.62 -9.99
CA GLN A 44 8.92 -6.21 -11.34
C GLN A 44 9.52 -4.81 -11.37
N THR A 45 9.08 -3.91 -10.49
CA THR A 45 9.60 -2.53 -10.40
C THR A 45 9.66 -2.05 -8.96
N LYS A 46 10.59 -1.13 -8.67
CA LYS A 46 10.68 -0.46 -7.37
C LYS A 46 9.85 0.83 -7.41
N PRO A 47 9.06 1.16 -6.39
CA PRO A 47 8.36 2.43 -6.31
C PRO A 47 9.34 3.60 -6.28
N SER A 48 8.92 4.72 -6.85
CA SER A 48 9.63 5.98 -6.72
C SER A 48 9.66 6.45 -5.25
N LYS A 49 10.56 7.40 -4.94
CA LYS A 49 10.63 8.03 -3.61
C LYS A 49 9.27 8.59 -3.16
N LEU A 50 8.48 9.13 -4.09
CA LEU A 50 7.14 9.64 -3.81
C LEU A 50 6.18 8.51 -3.39
N ALA A 51 6.11 7.45 -4.18
CA ALA A 51 5.27 6.30 -3.89
C ALA A 51 5.65 5.61 -2.57
N ARG A 52 6.95 5.52 -2.23
CA ARG A 52 7.39 5.04 -0.91
C ARG A 52 6.85 5.89 0.23
N ARG A 53 6.96 7.22 0.12
CA ARG A 53 6.40 8.13 1.12
C ARG A 53 4.88 7.97 1.25
N GLN A 54 4.17 7.74 0.16
CA GLN A 54 2.73 7.49 0.20
C GLN A 54 2.40 6.16 0.88
N ILE A 55 3.14 5.09 0.61
CA ILE A 55 2.98 3.80 1.28
C ILE A 55 3.25 3.94 2.79
N GLU A 56 4.32 4.63 3.18
CA GLU A 56 4.64 4.90 4.58
C GLU A 56 3.56 5.75 5.27
N ALA A 57 3.07 6.80 4.60
CA ALA A 57 1.99 7.64 5.09
C ALA A 57 0.69 6.86 5.25
N LEU A 58 0.38 5.98 4.29
CA LEU A 58 -0.81 5.13 4.31
C LEU A 58 -0.74 4.13 5.47
N CYS A 59 0.39 3.44 5.64
CA CYS A 59 0.65 2.56 6.78
C CYS A 59 0.42 3.31 8.10
N LYS A 60 0.99 4.52 8.24
CA LYS A 60 0.84 5.33 9.45
C LYS A 60 -0.60 5.77 9.69
N GLN A 61 -1.34 6.08 8.62
CA GLN A 61 -2.74 6.47 8.70
C GLN A 61 -3.59 5.31 9.23
N PHE A 62 -3.42 4.10 8.71
CA PHE A 62 -4.20 2.94 9.13
C PHE A 62 -3.75 2.31 10.46
N ASP A 63 -2.46 2.38 10.81
CA ASP A 63 -1.98 2.01 12.15
C ASP A 63 -2.57 2.95 13.23
N CYS A 64 -2.88 4.20 12.85
CA CYS A 64 -3.60 5.15 13.70
C CYS A 64 -5.14 5.11 13.52
N GLN A 65 -5.67 4.37 12.54
CA GLN A 65 -7.08 4.39 12.17
C GLN A 65 -7.62 2.95 12.08
N ALA A 66 -8.12 2.46 13.22
CA ALA A 66 -9.01 1.32 13.30
C ALA A 66 -10.14 1.43 12.24
N PRO A 67 -10.66 0.30 11.72
CA PRO A 67 -11.34 0.24 10.43
C PRO A 67 -12.59 1.11 10.40
N THR A 68 -12.51 2.23 9.69
CA THR A 68 -13.69 2.99 9.25
C THR A 68 -13.95 2.60 7.81
N HIS A 69 -14.83 1.60 7.67
CA HIS A 69 -15.52 1.28 6.44
C HIS A 69 -16.42 2.48 6.07
N GLU A 70 -15.92 3.36 5.20
CA GLU A 70 -16.74 4.26 4.39
C GLU A 70 -16.34 3.92 2.94
N GLY A 71 -17.15 3.25 2.11
CA GLY A 71 -18.60 3.38 1.98
C GLY A 71 -18.91 4.35 0.86
N GLU A 72 -18.46 4.08 -0.36
CA GLU A 72 -18.82 4.89 -1.53
C GLU A 72 -19.42 4.00 -2.64
N LYS A 73 -20.77 3.97 -2.57
CA LYS A 73 -21.81 3.89 -3.61
C LYS A 73 -21.57 3.07 -4.87
#